data_AF-A0A7D5N4M5-F1
#
_entry.id   AF-A0A7D5N4M5-F1
#
_cell.length_a   1.000
_cell.length_b   1.000
_cell.length_c   1.000
_cell.angle_alpha   90.00
_cell.angle_beta   90.00
_cell.angle_gamma   90.00
#
_symmetry.space_group_name_H-M   'P 1'
#
loop_
_entity.id
_entity.type
_entity.pdbx_description
1 polymer ?
#
loop_
_entity_poly.entity_id
_entity_poly.type
_entity_poly.pdbx_seq_one_letter_code
_entity_poly.pdbx_strand_id
1 'polypeptide(L)'
;MKQNLLALIALLLVGHTALAQTWNGTVSNVWTNPLNWTPNVVPTSASYVVINAAPNYPKLAGNTTLAALSTNAGASLDVNGFSLSIGNAGAYNNLSGTTFLNTNGSTDIVFNITTPTGGYNFQINGCTFSDHVTFNISGGSILEAQSGANTYTGHVIYNINSGLTTNFSVAGASQYNGNLNVNRTVAGSTSLFITGGLVTGNFNYQNTVGGNTGFGNMTNTTTMNGTCTINANYPTPATFGMQRIKTSHREVRSMFRIVWHLLFRMTVSRQLHS
;
A
#
# COMPACT_ATOMS: atom_id res chain seq x y z
N MET A 1 -10.44 -2.54 54.60
CA MET A 1 -9.28 -2.36 53.69
C MET A 1 -9.09 -3.50 52.68
N LYS A 2 -9.16 -4.79 53.06
CA LYS A 2 -8.95 -5.92 52.13
C LYS A 2 -9.97 -6.02 50.98
N GLN A 3 -11.25 -5.72 51.21
CA GLN A 3 -12.29 -5.75 50.15
C GLN A 3 -12.11 -4.66 49.09
N ASN A 4 -11.66 -3.45 49.48
CA ASN A 4 -11.43 -2.35 48.55
C ASN A 4 -10.18 -2.60 47.68
N LEU A 5 -9.19 -3.33 48.20
CA LEU A 5 -8.01 -3.73 47.44
C LEU A 5 -8.34 -4.81 46.40
N LEU A 6 -9.22 -5.76 46.73
CA LEU A 6 -9.71 -6.79 45.78
C LEU A 6 -10.57 -6.16 44.66
N ALA A 7 -11.40 -5.17 44.97
CA ALA A 7 -12.15 -4.42 43.96
C ALA A 7 -11.23 -3.59 43.04
N LEU A 8 -10.18 -2.98 43.58
CA LEU A 8 -9.18 -2.24 42.81
C LEU A 8 -8.35 -3.17 41.91
N ILE A 9 -7.98 -4.35 42.42
CA ILE A 9 -7.28 -5.40 41.65
C ILE A 9 -8.19 -5.98 40.55
N ALA A 10 -9.48 -6.20 40.82
CA ALA A 10 -10.45 -6.62 39.81
C ALA A 10 -10.69 -5.55 38.74
N LEU A 11 -10.67 -4.26 39.10
CA LEU A 11 -10.76 -3.13 38.16
C LEU A 11 -9.47 -2.95 37.33
N LEU A 12 -8.31 -3.29 37.90
CA LEU A 12 -7.00 -3.36 37.21
C LEU A 12 -6.84 -4.63 36.35
N LEU A 13 -7.61 -5.69 36.63
CA LEU A 13 -7.64 -6.96 35.90
C LEU A 13 -8.66 -6.99 34.75
N VAL A 14 -9.47 -5.94 34.57
CA VAL A 14 -10.12 -5.68 33.28
C VAL A 14 -9.04 -5.19 32.32
N GLY A 15 -8.13 -6.10 31.99
CA GLY A 15 -7.20 -5.92 30.89
C GLY A 15 -8.04 -5.47 29.70
N HIS A 16 -7.69 -4.32 29.14
CA HIS A 16 -8.27 -3.85 27.90
C HIS A 16 -7.86 -4.86 26.83
N THR A 17 -8.61 -5.96 26.69
CA THR A 17 -8.54 -6.78 25.50
C THR A 17 -8.93 -5.85 24.38
N ALA A 18 -7.99 -5.56 23.48
CA ALA A 18 -8.24 -4.81 22.26
C ALA A 18 -9.24 -5.61 21.42
N LEU A 19 -10.53 -5.45 21.73
CA LEU A 19 -11.59 -6.01 20.92
C LEU A 19 -11.56 -5.30 19.58
N ALA A 20 -11.81 -6.06 18.51
CA ALA A 20 -11.99 -5.46 17.21
C ALA A 20 -13.11 -4.41 17.29
N GLN A 21 -12.81 -3.19 16.87
CA GLN A 21 -13.77 -2.10 16.82
C GLN A 21 -14.30 -1.98 15.41
N THR A 22 -15.61 -2.11 15.25
CA THR A 22 -16.24 -2.11 13.94
C THR A 22 -16.97 -0.80 13.72
N TRP A 23 -16.68 -0.11 12.62
CA TRP A 23 -17.47 1.04 12.21
C TRP A 23 -18.87 0.59 11.79
N ASN A 24 -19.90 1.08 12.48
CA ASN A 24 -21.29 0.87 12.14
C ASN A 24 -21.93 2.08 11.43
N GLY A 25 -21.37 3.29 11.64
CA GLY A 25 -21.79 4.51 10.94
C GLY A 25 -23.27 4.88 11.09
N THR A 26 -23.91 4.45 12.18
CA THR A 26 -25.37 4.60 12.36
C THR A 26 -25.80 6.02 12.73
N VAL A 27 -24.90 6.84 13.30
CA VAL A 27 -25.22 8.18 13.80
C VAL A 27 -24.69 9.29 12.90
N SER A 28 -23.43 9.22 12.47
CA SER A 28 -22.80 10.26 11.64
C SER A 28 -21.53 9.74 10.95
N ASN A 29 -20.84 10.60 10.19
CA ASN A 29 -19.51 10.31 9.62
C ASN A 29 -18.34 10.67 10.57
N VAL A 30 -18.62 11.21 11.76
CA VAL A 30 -17.58 11.71 12.68
C VAL A 30 -16.84 10.54 13.32
N TRP A 31 -15.55 10.37 12.99
CA TRP A 31 -14.69 9.30 13.51
C TRP A 31 -14.69 9.19 15.04
N THR A 32 -14.70 10.34 15.74
CA THR A 32 -14.58 10.41 17.20
C THR A 32 -15.91 10.24 17.93
N ASN A 33 -17.03 10.03 17.23
CA ASN A 33 -18.30 9.74 17.90
C ASN A 33 -18.34 8.25 18.28
N PRO A 34 -18.32 7.90 19.58
CA PRO A 34 -18.33 6.50 20.01
C PRO A 34 -19.55 5.73 19.49
N LEU A 35 -20.69 6.37 19.28
CA LEU A 35 -21.91 5.71 18.81
C LEU A 35 -21.82 5.21 17.35
N ASN A 36 -20.83 5.65 16.59
CA ASN A 36 -20.54 5.12 15.26
C ASN A 36 -19.71 3.83 15.28
N TRP A 37 -19.26 3.40 16.46
CA TRP A 37 -18.43 2.22 16.65
C TRP A 37 -19.19 1.16 17.43
N THR A 38 -18.95 -0.10 17.12
CA THR A 38 -19.30 -1.22 17.99
C THR A 38 -18.01 -1.67 18.69
N PRO A 39 -17.92 -1.71 20.03
CA PRO A 39 -19.01 -1.65 21.03
C PRO A 39 -19.19 -0.26 21.71
N ASN A 40 -19.31 0.82 20.96
CA ASN A 40 -19.42 2.20 21.45
C ASN A 40 -18.13 2.78 22.07
N VAL A 41 -16.99 2.43 21.50
CA VAL A 41 -15.67 2.95 21.92
C VAL A 41 -14.92 3.44 20.69
N VAL A 42 -14.32 4.63 20.78
CA VAL A 42 -13.50 5.21 19.70
C VAL A 42 -12.17 4.45 19.59
N PRO A 43 -11.67 4.13 18.39
CA PRO A 43 -10.38 3.49 18.22
C PRO A 43 -9.19 4.31 18.73
N THR A 44 -8.18 3.58 19.20
CA THR A 44 -6.89 4.07 19.69
C THR A 44 -5.75 3.43 18.90
N SER A 45 -4.50 3.76 19.22
CA SER A 45 -3.32 3.13 18.60
C SER A 45 -3.20 1.63 18.86
N ALA A 46 -3.86 1.08 19.89
CA ALA A 46 -3.89 -0.36 20.17
C ALA A 46 -5.01 -1.10 19.43
N SER A 47 -5.87 -0.38 18.71
CA SER A 47 -7.13 -0.91 18.19
C SER A 47 -6.98 -1.67 16.88
N TYR A 48 -7.78 -2.74 16.77
CA TYR A 48 -7.98 -3.51 15.54
C TYR A 48 -9.29 -3.04 14.93
N VAL A 49 -9.22 -2.30 13.83
CA VAL A 49 -10.41 -1.65 13.26
C VAL A 49 -10.93 -2.43 12.07
N VAL A 50 -12.25 -2.60 12.01
CA VAL A 50 -12.97 -3.11 10.84
C VAL A 50 -13.90 -2.04 10.30
N ILE A 51 -13.78 -1.72 9.00
CA ILE A 51 -14.71 -0.80 8.32
C ILE A 51 -15.51 -1.58 7.28
N ASN A 52 -16.83 -1.63 7.49
CA ASN A 52 -17.80 -2.18 6.56
C ASN A 52 -18.49 -1.07 5.77
N ALA A 53 -19.25 -1.45 4.73
CA ALA A 53 -20.24 -0.57 4.15
C ALA A 53 -21.24 -0.14 5.23
N ALA A 54 -21.49 1.17 5.33
CA ALA A 54 -22.35 1.77 6.34
C ALA A 54 -23.06 3.00 5.76
N PRO A 55 -24.21 3.43 6.33
CA PRO A 55 -24.94 4.60 5.85
C PRO A 55 -24.10 5.88 5.86
N ASN A 56 -23.29 6.07 6.90
CA ASN A 56 -22.30 7.13 6.98
C ASN A 56 -20.92 6.50 7.00
N TYR A 57 -20.06 6.84 6.04
CA TYR A 57 -18.67 6.40 6.05
C TYR A 57 -17.83 7.22 7.06
N PRO A 58 -16.80 6.63 7.69
CA PRO A 58 -15.93 7.35 8.60
C PRO A 58 -15.17 8.47 7.89
N LYS A 59 -15.09 9.62 8.58
CA LYS A 59 -14.28 10.78 8.20
C LYS A 59 -13.32 11.14 9.33
N LEU A 60 -12.01 11.13 9.06
CA LEU A 60 -10.99 11.44 10.06
C LEU A 60 -11.07 12.91 10.50
N ALA A 61 -10.89 13.12 11.81
CA ALA A 61 -10.82 14.45 12.43
C ALA A 61 -9.39 14.87 12.80
N GLY A 62 -8.41 13.98 12.58
CA GLY A 62 -7.01 14.18 12.90
C GLY A 62 -6.16 13.00 12.42
N ASN A 63 -4.83 13.15 12.47
CA ASN A 63 -3.91 12.04 12.23
C ASN A 63 -4.26 10.88 13.15
N THR A 64 -4.42 9.69 12.56
CA THR A 64 -4.95 8.52 13.25
C THR A 64 -3.93 7.40 13.22
N THR A 65 -3.72 6.74 14.36
CA THR A 65 -2.85 5.56 14.47
C THR A 65 -3.68 4.38 14.94
N LEU A 66 -3.51 3.22 14.31
CA LEU A 66 -4.21 1.97 14.59
C LEU A 66 -3.22 0.81 14.63
N ALA A 67 -3.50 -0.21 15.45
CA ALA A 67 -2.72 -1.45 15.45
C ALA A 67 -3.00 -2.28 14.20
N ALA A 68 -4.26 -2.33 13.77
CA ALA A 68 -4.67 -3.02 12.56
C ALA A 68 -5.84 -2.33 11.88
N LEU A 69 -5.92 -2.47 10.56
CA LEU A 69 -7.08 -2.07 9.77
C LEU A 69 -7.46 -3.16 8.78
N SER A 70 -8.72 -3.58 8.84
CA SER A 70 -9.38 -4.35 7.81
C SER A 70 -10.54 -3.54 7.24
N THR A 71 -10.66 -3.48 5.93
CA THR A 71 -11.81 -2.87 5.26
C THR A 71 -12.43 -3.85 4.29
N ASN A 72 -13.75 -3.79 4.15
CA ASN A 72 -14.51 -4.71 3.33
C ASN A 72 -15.08 -4.06 2.08
N ALA A 73 -15.42 -4.87 1.09
CA ALA A 73 -15.92 -4.38 -0.19
C ALA A 73 -17.16 -3.50 -0.01
N GLY A 74 -17.20 -2.38 -0.71
CA GLY A 74 -18.27 -1.38 -0.59
C GLY A 74 -18.13 -0.42 0.59
N ALA A 75 -17.12 -0.59 1.44
CA ALA A 75 -16.77 0.42 2.44
C ALA A 75 -16.18 1.67 1.77
N SER A 76 -16.30 2.79 2.48
CA SER A 76 -15.57 4.02 2.17
C SER A 76 -14.88 4.53 3.44
N LEU A 77 -13.76 5.25 3.30
CA LEU A 77 -13.08 5.95 4.39
C LEU A 77 -12.54 7.28 3.86
N ASP A 78 -12.96 8.39 4.45
CA ASP A 78 -12.43 9.72 4.12
C ASP A 78 -11.30 10.09 5.10
N VAL A 79 -10.08 10.18 4.58
CA VAL A 79 -8.91 10.58 5.38
C VAL A 79 -8.88 12.08 5.65
N ASN A 80 -9.66 12.88 4.91
CA ASN A 80 -9.88 14.31 5.15
C ASN A 80 -8.57 15.12 5.33
N GLY A 81 -7.54 14.77 4.56
CA GLY A 81 -6.21 15.37 4.60
C GLY A 81 -5.32 14.96 5.77
N PHE A 82 -5.76 14.00 6.59
CA PHE A 82 -4.97 13.46 7.68
C PHE A 82 -4.26 12.17 7.29
N SER A 83 -3.12 11.93 7.91
CA SER A 83 -2.39 10.67 7.76
C SER A 83 -3.03 9.55 8.56
N LEU A 84 -2.97 8.34 8.02
CA LEU A 84 -3.41 7.11 8.68
C LEU A 84 -2.21 6.17 8.86
N SER A 85 -1.83 5.96 10.12
CA SER A 85 -0.73 5.08 10.50
C SER A 85 -1.29 3.74 10.96
N ILE A 86 -0.85 2.64 10.34
CA ILE A 86 -1.37 1.30 10.60
C ILE A 86 -0.17 0.39 10.85
N GLY A 87 -0.14 -0.27 12.01
CA GLY A 87 0.86 -1.30 12.22
C GLY A 87 0.98 -1.85 13.63
N ASN A 88 0.98 -3.17 13.69
CA ASN A 88 1.40 -3.99 14.83
C ASN A 88 2.03 -5.26 14.23
N ALA A 89 3.15 -5.71 14.80
CA ALA A 89 3.93 -6.84 14.32
C ALA A 89 3.12 -8.14 14.17
N GLY A 90 2.02 -8.33 14.92
CA GLY A 90 1.18 -9.52 14.90
C GLY A 90 -0.20 -9.37 14.24
N ALA A 91 -0.42 -8.33 13.42
CA ALA A 91 -1.75 -8.06 12.86
C ALA A 91 -1.85 -8.30 11.36
N TYR A 92 -2.86 -9.05 10.92
CA TYR A 92 -3.23 -9.13 9.52
C TYR A 92 -3.99 -7.87 9.09
N ASN A 93 -3.48 -7.19 8.06
CA ASN A 93 -4.07 -5.97 7.54
C ASN A 93 -4.51 -6.20 6.10
N ASN A 94 -5.79 -5.95 5.82
CA ASN A 94 -6.35 -6.18 4.50
C ASN A 94 -7.32 -5.06 4.15
N LEU A 95 -6.92 -4.22 3.21
CA LEU A 95 -7.79 -3.23 2.62
C LEU A 95 -8.44 -3.89 1.39
N SER A 96 -9.75 -4.11 1.42
CA SER A 96 -10.44 -4.88 0.37
C SER A 96 -11.65 -4.12 -0.18
N GLY A 97 -11.65 -3.83 -1.48
CA GLY A 97 -12.82 -3.28 -2.19
C GLY A 97 -13.32 -1.93 -1.66
N THR A 98 -12.44 -1.16 -1.02
CA THR A 98 -12.79 0.08 -0.31
C THR A 98 -12.47 1.31 -1.14
N THR A 99 -13.30 2.34 -1.03
CA THR A 99 -13.01 3.66 -1.59
C THR A 99 -12.38 4.56 -0.53
N PHE A 100 -11.11 4.90 -0.71
CA PHE A 100 -10.43 5.91 0.10
C PHE A 100 -10.64 7.28 -0.52
N LEU A 101 -11.24 8.17 0.27
CA LEU A 101 -11.57 9.53 -0.09
C LEU A 101 -10.61 10.52 0.59
N ASN A 102 -10.38 11.65 -0.05
CA ASN A 102 -9.81 12.83 0.58
C ASN A 102 -10.67 14.05 0.25
N THR A 103 -11.54 14.46 1.16
CA THR A 103 -12.39 15.64 0.94
C THR A 103 -11.68 16.98 1.21
N ASN A 104 -10.42 16.94 1.68
CA ASN A 104 -9.56 18.11 1.78
C ASN A 104 -8.62 18.20 0.57
N GLY A 105 -9.08 18.84 -0.51
CA GLY A 105 -8.34 18.96 -1.76
C GLY A 105 -7.06 19.80 -1.72
N SER A 106 -6.62 20.29 -0.55
CA SER A 106 -5.32 20.97 -0.37
C SER A 106 -4.23 20.02 0.14
N THR A 107 -4.53 18.73 0.25
CA THR A 107 -3.67 17.69 0.84
C THR A 107 -3.80 16.42 0.01
N ASP A 108 -2.99 15.40 0.33
CA ASP A 108 -3.03 14.09 -0.33
C ASP A 108 -3.38 12.99 0.69
N ILE A 109 -3.68 11.78 0.20
CA ILE A 109 -3.85 10.59 1.05
C ILE A 109 -2.47 10.09 1.49
N VAL A 110 -2.26 9.91 2.80
CA VAL A 110 -0.98 9.41 3.34
C VAL A 110 -1.22 8.21 4.27
N PHE A 111 -0.64 7.07 3.90
CA PHE A 111 -0.58 5.88 4.74
C PHE A 111 0.84 5.66 5.27
N ASN A 112 0.97 5.52 6.59
CA ASN A 112 2.20 5.07 7.23
C ASN A 112 2.01 3.64 7.71
N ILE A 113 2.57 2.69 6.96
CA ILE A 113 2.36 1.27 7.18
C ILE A 113 3.59 0.69 7.86
N THR A 114 3.40 0.11 9.05
CA THR A 114 4.34 -0.84 9.62
C THR A 114 3.76 -2.23 9.41
N THR A 115 4.28 -2.93 8.40
CA THR A 115 3.78 -4.25 8.04
C THR A 115 4.19 -5.27 9.11
N PRO A 116 3.32 -6.27 9.37
CA PRO A 116 3.54 -7.26 10.41
C PRO A 116 4.76 -8.16 10.13
N THR A 117 5.32 -8.76 11.18
CA THR A 117 6.39 -9.76 11.10
C THR A 117 5.80 -11.18 11.24
N GLY A 118 6.62 -12.24 11.15
CA GLY A 118 6.16 -13.60 11.45
C GLY A 118 5.27 -14.26 10.38
N GLY A 119 5.35 -13.82 9.11
CA GLY A 119 4.66 -14.46 7.98
C GLY A 119 3.35 -13.80 7.56
N TYR A 120 2.87 -12.79 8.29
CA TYR A 120 1.76 -11.95 7.85
C TYR A 120 2.23 -10.90 6.83
N ASN A 121 1.28 -10.39 6.05
CA ASN A 121 1.49 -9.34 5.07
C ASN A 121 0.43 -8.25 5.22
N PHE A 122 0.72 -7.08 4.66
CA PHE A 122 -0.27 -6.02 4.47
C PHE A 122 -0.80 -6.12 3.05
N GLN A 123 -2.13 -6.13 2.89
CA GLN A 123 -2.76 -6.25 1.59
C GLN A 123 -3.58 -5.02 1.22
N ILE A 124 -3.53 -4.68 -0.07
CA ILE A 124 -4.35 -3.63 -0.69
C ILE A 124 -4.98 -4.25 -1.94
N ASN A 125 -6.28 -4.49 -1.92
CA ASN A 125 -6.96 -5.32 -2.90
C ASN A 125 -8.26 -4.65 -3.38
N GLY A 126 -8.40 -4.43 -4.69
CA GLY A 126 -9.66 -3.93 -5.26
C GLY A 126 -10.07 -2.53 -4.77
N CYS A 127 -9.16 -1.77 -4.19
CA CYS A 127 -9.42 -0.45 -3.63
C CYS A 127 -9.41 0.64 -4.70
N THR A 128 -10.16 1.71 -4.44
CA THR A 128 -10.09 2.95 -5.20
C THR A 128 -9.54 4.06 -4.30
N PHE A 129 -8.55 4.81 -4.78
CA PHE A 129 -8.02 6.00 -4.10
C PHE A 129 -8.40 7.22 -4.92
N SER A 130 -9.16 8.16 -4.32
CA SER A 130 -9.76 9.29 -5.03
C SER A 130 -8.80 10.46 -5.29
N ASP A 131 -7.59 10.39 -4.75
CA ASP A 131 -6.61 11.47 -4.79
C ASP A 131 -5.19 10.92 -4.99
N HIS A 132 -4.19 11.79 -4.98
CA HIS A 132 -2.80 11.38 -4.85
C HIS A 132 -2.60 10.59 -3.55
N VAL A 133 -1.78 9.55 -3.61
CA VAL A 133 -1.55 8.69 -2.46
C VAL A 133 -0.06 8.39 -2.26
N THR A 134 0.38 8.56 -1.03
CA THR A 134 1.71 8.15 -0.57
C THR A 134 1.59 7.01 0.44
N PHE A 135 2.28 5.90 0.16
CA PHE A 135 2.47 4.79 1.07
C PHE A 135 3.89 4.80 1.59
N ASN A 136 4.05 5.10 2.88
CA ASN A 136 5.31 4.95 3.60
C ASN A 136 5.32 3.57 4.26
N ILE A 137 6.08 2.63 3.70
CA ILE A 137 6.07 1.22 4.08
C ILE A 137 7.36 0.92 4.85
N SER A 138 7.21 0.38 6.06
CA SER A 138 8.31 -0.12 6.87
C SER A 138 7.97 -1.50 7.44
N GLY A 139 8.97 -2.28 7.84
CA GLY A 139 8.77 -3.61 8.43
C GLY A 139 8.79 -4.76 7.42
N GLY A 140 7.82 -5.67 7.51
CA GLY A 140 7.62 -6.85 6.65
C GLY A 140 7.06 -6.63 5.22
N SER A 141 6.43 -7.66 4.64
CA SER A 141 6.01 -7.71 3.22
C SER A 141 4.66 -7.03 2.93
N ILE A 142 4.53 -6.47 1.71
CA ILE A 142 3.25 -5.96 1.16
C ILE A 142 2.84 -6.76 -0.08
N LEU A 143 1.54 -7.00 -0.22
CA LEU A 143 0.93 -7.64 -1.38
C LEU A 143 -0.17 -6.73 -1.93
N GLU A 144 0.10 -6.08 -3.06
CA GLU A 144 -0.85 -5.20 -3.73
C GLU A 144 -1.53 -5.93 -4.89
N ALA A 145 -2.86 -5.80 -4.92
CA ALA A 145 -3.78 -6.42 -5.85
C ALA A 145 -3.66 -7.96 -5.93
N GLN A 146 -3.57 -8.63 -4.78
CA GLN A 146 -3.55 -10.09 -4.68
C GLN A 146 -4.91 -10.73 -4.98
N SER A 147 -6.02 -10.05 -4.72
CA SER A 147 -7.37 -10.57 -5.00
C SER A 147 -8.22 -9.66 -5.89
N GLY A 148 -7.75 -8.45 -6.20
CA GLY A 148 -8.43 -7.53 -7.12
C GLY A 148 -7.57 -6.33 -7.48
N ALA A 149 -7.67 -5.85 -8.71
CA ALA A 149 -6.92 -4.69 -9.21
C ALA A 149 -7.31 -3.42 -8.45
N ASN A 150 -6.33 -2.60 -8.05
CA ASN A 150 -6.59 -1.30 -7.46
C ASN A 150 -6.70 -0.22 -8.54
N THR A 151 -7.45 0.84 -8.23
CA THR A 151 -7.56 2.04 -9.07
C THR A 151 -7.07 3.24 -8.28
N TYR A 152 -6.03 3.89 -8.80
CA TYR A 152 -5.50 5.13 -8.24
C TYR A 152 -5.84 6.26 -9.20
N THR A 153 -6.69 7.21 -8.78
CA THR A 153 -7.08 8.33 -9.66
C THR A 153 -5.98 9.37 -9.80
N GLY A 154 -5.09 9.47 -8.81
CA GLY A 154 -3.99 10.42 -8.74
C GLY A 154 -2.60 9.81 -8.91
N HIS A 155 -1.59 10.60 -8.55
CA HIS A 155 -0.20 10.14 -8.46
C HIS A 155 -0.01 9.17 -7.29
N VAL A 156 0.86 8.18 -7.46
CA VAL A 156 1.15 7.18 -6.43
C VAL A 156 2.64 7.20 -6.09
N ILE A 157 2.93 7.21 -4.80
CA ILE A 157 4.28 7.08 -4.27
C ILE A 157 4.33 5.90 -3.31
N TYR A 158 5.21 4.93 -3.58
CA TYR A 158 5.58 3.88 -2.65
C TYR A 158 7.00 4.14 -2.12
N ASN A 159 7.12 4.50 -0.85
CA ASN A 159 8.39 4.61 -0.14
C ASN A 159 8.62 3.33 0.67
N ILE A 160 9.48 2.45 0.19
CA ILE A 160 9.71 1.10 0.71
C ILE A 160 10.99 1.08 1.54
N ASN A 161 10.81 1.09 2.86
CA ASN A 161 11.84 0.93 3.89
C ASN A 161 11.71 -0.45 4.56
N SER A 162 11.82 -1.52 3.75
CA SER A 162 11.64 -2.91 4.19
C SER A 162 12.74 -3.80 3.60
N GLY A 163 13.23 -4.75 4.40
CA GLY A 163 14.15 -5.81 3.93
C GLY A 163 13.45 -7.00 3.26
N LEU A 164 12.13 -7.08 3.31
CA LEU A 164 11.36 -8.21 2.80
C LEU A 164 10.82 -7.97 1.39
N THR A 165 10.22 -9.01 0.81
CA THR A 165 9.61 -8.94 -0.52
C THR A 165 8.38 -8.03 -0.53
N THR A 166 8.31 -7.17 -1.54
CA THR A 166 7.14 -6.32 -1.84
C THR A 166 6.62 -6.65 -3.23
N ASN A 167 5.36 -7.06 -3.34
CA ASN A 167 4.76 -7.49 -4.60
C ASN A 167 3.58 -6.59 -4.97
N PHE A 168 3.51 -6.20 -6.24
CA PHE A 168 2.48 -5.31 -6.75
C PHE A 168 1.86 -5.84 -8.03
N SER A 169 0.57 -5.55 -8.19
CA SER A 169 -0.30 -6.07 -9.25
C SER A 169 -0.21 -7.60 -9.33
N VAL A 170 -0.35 -8.25 -8.17
CA VAL A 170 -0.10 -9.69 -7.99
C VAL A 170 -1.04 -10.54 -8.85
N ALA A 171 -2.35 -10.35 -8.71
CA ALA A 171 -3.38 -11.07 -9.45
C ALA A 171 -4.28 -10.14 -10.27
N GLY A 172 -4.45 -8.89 -9.84
CA GLY A 172 -5.14 -7.84 -10.59
C GLY A 172 -4.18 -6.82 -11.21
N ALA A 173 -4.41 -6.44 -12.47
CA ALA A 173 -3.62 -5.41 -13.15
C ALA A 173 -4.08 -4.02 -12.68
N SER A 174 -3.36 -3.43 -11.72
CA SER A 174 -3.73 -2.13 -11.15
C SER A 174 -3.64 -0.99 -12.16
N GLN A 175 -4.51 0.00 -11.99
CA GLN A 175 -4.62 1.20 -12.82
C GLN A 175 -4.09 2.41 -12.06
N TYR A 176 -2.96 2.95 -12.51
CA TYR A 176 -2.35 4.15 -11.98
C TYR A 176 -2.67 5.31 -12.94
N ASN A 177 -3.73 6.07 -12.65
CA ASN A 177 -4.19 7.19 -13.50
C ASN A 177 -3.37 8.47 -13.28
N GLY A 178 -2.07 8.32 -13.02
CA GLY A 178 -1.10 9.39 -12.84
C GLY A 178 0.33 8.85 -12.92
N ASN A 179 1.26 9.58 -12.32
CA ASN A 179 2.63 9.11 -12.16
C ASN A 179 2.70 8.02 -11.08
N LEU A 180 3.56 7.03 -11.29
CA LEU A 180 3.88 6.01 -10.30
C LEU A 180 5.37 6.13 -9.94
N ASN A 181 5.65 6.42 -8.67
CA ASN A 181 7.00 6.49 -8.12
C ASN A 181 7.18 5.37 -7.09
N VAL A 182 8.24 4.58 -7.23
CA VAL A 182 8.59 3.50 -6.30
C VAL A 182 10.03 3.71 -5.86
N ASN A 183 10.21 4.00 -4.57
CA ASN A 183 11.50 4.30 -3.97
C ASN A 183 11.83 3.23 -2.93
N ARG A 184 12.89 2.46 -3.15
CA ARG A 184 13.38 1.48 -2.18
C ARG A 184 14.64 1.99 -1.48
N THR A 185 14.63 2.01 -0.15
CA THR A 185 15.71 2.55 0.70
C THR A 185 16.38 1.50 1.58
N VAL A 186 15.86 0.27 1.63
CA VAL A 186 16.50 -0.90 2.27
C VAL A 186 16.54 -2.06 1.30
N ALA A 187 17.68 -2.77 1.25
CA ALA A 187 17.89 -3.91 0.37
C ALA A 187 16.83 -5.00 0.58
N GLY A 188 16.18 -5.44 -0.48
CA GLY A 188 15.19 -6.51 -0.47
C GLY A 188 14.49 -6.64 -1.82
N SER A 189 13.58 -7.60 -1.96
CA SER A 189 13.01 -7.94 -3.28
C SER A 189 11.80 -7.07 -3.64
N THR A 190 11.76 -6.51 -4.86
CA THR A 190 10.59 -5.82 -5.42
C THR A 190 10.12 -6.50 -6.70
N SER A 191 8.84 -6.87 -6.74
CA SER A 191 8.17 -7.34 -7.95
C SER A 191 7.01 -6.40 -8.30
N LEU A 192 7.08 -5.70 -9.43
CA LEU A 192 6.02 -4.81 -9.92
C LEU A 192 5.32 -5.40 -11.13
N PHE A 193 4.03 -5.10 -11.28
CA PHE A 193 3.25 -5.46 -12.46
C PHE A 193 3.19 -6.98 -12.72
N ILE A 194 3.12 -7.80 -11.66
CA ILE A 194 3.23 -9.26 -11.76
C ILE A 194 2.20 -9.84 -12.73
N THR A 195 0.99 -9.29 -12.81
CA THR A 195 -0.04 -9.69 -13.79
C THR A 195 -0.22 -8.69 -14.95
N GLY A 196 0.54 -7.58 -14.94
CA GLY A 196 0.37 -6.45 -15.85
C GLY A 196 -0.02 -5.17 -15.09
N GLY A 197 -0.36 -4.12 -15.83
CA GLY A 197 -0.80 -2.84 -15.26
C GLY A 197 -0.88 -1.73 -16.30
N LEU A 198 -1.47 -0.60 -15.89
CA LEU A 198 -1.51 0.63 -16.67
C LEU A 198 -1.00 1.79 -15.82
N VAL A 199 -0.02 2.52 -16.34
CA VAL A 199 0.41 3.82 -15.79
C VAL A 199 0.11 4.87 -16.84
N THR A 200 -0.82 5.79 -16.57
CA THR A 200 -1.19 6.83 -17.55
C THR A 200 -0.17 7.98 -17.58
N GLY A 201 0.65 8.13 -16.53
CA GLY A 201 1.75 9.08 -16.46
C GLY A 201 3.13 8.42 -16.58
N ASN A 202 4.12 9.05 -15.93
CA ASN A 202 5.48 8.54 -15.83
C ASN A 202 5.58 7.43 -14.79
N PHE A 203 6.43 6.44 -15.06
CA PHE A 203 6.87 5.45 -14.09
C PHE A 203 8.31 5.74 -13.70
N ASN A 204 8.57 5.89 -12.40
CA ASN A 204 9.91 6.08 -11.85
C ASN A 204 10.19 5.03 -10.77
N TYR A 205 11.25 4.26 -10.96
CA TYR A 205 11.75 3.31 -9.97
C TYR A 205 13.15 3.69 -9.50
N GLN A 206 13.34 3.75 -8.19
CA GLN A 206 14.65 3.94 -7.55
C GLN A 206 14.94 2.81 -6.57
N ASN A 207 16.05 2.12 -6.78
CA ASN A 207 16.62 1.15 -5.83
C ASN A 207 18.14 1.16 -5.95
N THR A 208 18.81 1.96 -5.13
CA THR A 208 20.28 2.01 -5.12
C THR A 208 20.91 1.14 -4.03
N VAL A 209 20.07 0.41 -3.29
CA VAL A 209 20.43 -0.33 -2.07
C VAL A 209 20.51 -1.84 -2.29
N GLY A 210 19.95 -2.34 -3.38
CA GLY A 210 20.06 -3.74 -3.82
C GLY A 210 18.82 -4.60 -3.54
N GLY A 211 19.00 -5.93 -3.66
CA GLY A 211 17.91 -6.92 -3.62
C GLY A 211 17.30 -7.19 -5.00
N ASN A 212 16.53 -8.26 -5.15
CA ASN A 212 16.02 -8.66 -6.46
C ASN A 212 14.95 -7.71 -6.98
N THR A 213 14.96 -7.41 -8.28
CA THR A 213 13.97 -6.54 -8.92
C THR A 213 13.37 -7.23 -10.13
N GLY A 214 12.04 -7.30 -10.20
CA GLY A 214 11.31 -7.89 -11.31
C GLY A 214 10.15 -6.99 -11.75
N PHE A 215 10.05 -6.70 -13.05
CA PHE A 215 8.92 -5.95 -13.62
C PHE A 215 8.20 -6.76 -14.70
N GLY A 216 6.88 -6.86 -14.58
CA GLY A 216 6.04 -7.48 -15.59
C GLY A 216 6.06 -9.02 -15.57
N ASN A 217 5.48 -9.62 -16.61
CA ASN A 217 5.40 -11.06 -16.80
C ASN A 217 5.43 -11.44 -18.30
N MET A 218 5.38 -12.74 -18.59
CA MET A 218 5.49 -13.27 -19.96
C MET A 218 4.17 -13.25 -20.76
N THR A 219 3.03 -13.02 -20.12
CA THR A 219 1.70 -13.16 -20.73
C THR A 219 1.11 -11.79 -21.06
N ASN A 220 1.01 -10.91 -20.06
CA ASN A 220 0.31 -9.64 -20.12
C ASN A 220 1.30 -8.48 -20.25
N THR A 221 0.94 -7.50 -21.09
CA THR A 221 1.75 -6.29 -21.26
C THR A 221 1.38 -5.23 -20.23
N THR A 222 2.38 -4.63 -19.58
CA THR A 222 2.20 -3.41 -18.80
C THR A 222 2.40 -2.21 -19.71
N THR A 223 1.46 -1.27 -19.70
CA THR A 223 1.55 -0.06 -20.53
C THR A 223 1.86 1.16 -19.67
N MET A 224 2.85 1.93 -20.08
CA MET A 224 3.23 3.21 -19.49
C MET A 224 3.04 4.29 -20.55
N ASN A 225 2.14 5.24 -20.31
CA ASN A 225 1.86 6.29 -21.30
C ASN A 225 2.88 7.43 -21.27
N GLY A 226 3.56 7.62 -20.14
CA GLY A 226 4.68 8.54 -19.99
C GLY A 226 6.05 7.87 -20.14
N THR A 227 7.05 8.51 -19.54
CA THR A 227 8.44 8.05 -19.48
C THR A 227 8.59 6.95 -18.45
N CYS A 228 9.42 5.95 -18.76
CA CYS A 228 9.86 4.91 -17.83
C CYS A 228 11.31 5.20 -17.41
N THR A 229 11.51 5.57 -16.15
CA THR A 229 12.82 5.83 -15.55
C THR A 229 13.13 4.75 -14.52
N ILE A 230 14.26 4.09 -14.67
CA ILE A 230 14.71 3.04 -13.74
C ILE A 230 16.14 3.38 -13.29
N ASN A 231 16.30 3.69 -12.01
CA ASN A 231 17.59 3.87 -11.36
C ASN A 231 17.80 2.72 -10.36
N ALA A 232 18.47 1.66 -10.80
CA ALA A 232 18.76 0.49 -9.99
C ALA A 232 20.28 0.27 -9.87
N ASN A 233 20.77 0.08 -8.65
CA ASN A 233 22.14 -0.29 -8.33
C ASN A 233 22.12 -1.48 -7.35
N TYR A 234 22.99 -2.46 -7.58
CA TYR A 234 23.08 -3.69 -6.80
C TYR A 234 24.48 -3.82 -6.17
N PRO A 235 24.71 -3.23 -4.99
CA PRO A 235 26.00 -3.32 -4.29
C PRO A 235 26.39 -4.76 -3.93
N THR A 236 25.41 -5.65 -3.82
CA THR A 236 25.58 -7.11 -3.67
C THR A 236 24.90 -7.82 -4.83
N PRO A 237 25.36 -9.02 -5.26
CA PRO A 237 24.73 -9.77 -6.34
C PRO A 237 23.22 -9.95 -6.13
N ALA A 238 22.44 -9.54 -7.12
CA ALA A 238 20.98 -9.62 -7.13
C ALA A 238 20.48 -9.69 -8.58
N THR A 239 19.24 -10.12 -8.77
CA THR A 239 18.63 -10.23 -10.10
C THR A 239 17.89 -8.96 -10.50
N PHE A 240 17.96 -8.62 -11.79
CA PHE A 240 17.07 -7.65 -12.42
C PHE A 240 16.39 -8.31 -13.61
N GLY A 241 15.05 -8.29 -13.63
CA GLY A 241 14.24 -8.80 -14.72
C GLY A 241 13.19 -7.80 -15.14
N MET A 242 12.97 -7.66 -16.45
CA MET A 242 11.90 -6.83 -17.01
C MET A 242 11.28 -7.53 -18.21
N GLN A 243 9.95 -7.69 -18.20
CA GLN A 243 9.20 -8.42 -19.22
C GLN A 243 7.96 -7.64 -19.63
N ARG A 244 7.73 -7.55 -20.94
CA ARG A 244 6.50 -6.97 -21.55
C ARG A 244 6.08 -5.60 -20.99
N ILE A 245 7.06 -4.73 -20.75
CA ILE A 245 6.82 -3.33 -20.45
C ILE A 245 6.81 -2.54 -21.77
N LYS A 246 5.73 -1.81 -22.04
CA LYS A 246 5.57 -0.96 -23.22
C LYS A 246 5.43 0.49 -22.80
N THR A 247 6.25 1.37 -23.36
CA THR A 247 6.05 2.82 -23.29
C THR A 247 5.37 3.31 -24.56
N SER A 248 4.41 4.23 -24.47
CA SER A 248 3.73 4.80 -25.66
C SER A 248 4.34 6.13 -26.13
N HIS A 249 5.25 6.74 -25.35
CA HIS A 249 5.91 7.99 -25.73
C HIS A 249 7.06 7.76 -26.73
N ARG A 250 6.93 8.32 -27.95
CA ARG A 250 8.00 8.42 -28.96
C ARG A 250 8.85 9.66 -28.69
N GLU A 251 9.71 9.63 -27.68
CA GLU A 251 10.95 10.41 -27.72
C GLU A 251 12.13 9.54 -27.26
N VAL A 252 13.04 9.29 -28.20
CA VAL A 252 14.30 8.61 -27.97
C VAL A 252 15.25 9.58 -27.27
N ARG A 253 15.07 9.75 -25.97
CA ARG A 253 16.16 10.07 -25.03
C ARG A 253 16.09 9.09 -23.87
N SER A 254 16.22 7.81 -24.21
CA SER A 254 16.51 6.76 -23.25
C SER A 254 17.90 7.00 -22.64
N MET A 255 17.97 7.81 -21.58
CA MET A 255 19.05 7.64 -20.60
C MET A 255 18.76 6.34 -19.82
N PHE A 256 18.99 5.20 -20.47
CA PHE A 256 19.33 3.96 -19.75
C PHE A 256 20.72 4.19 -19.12
N ARG A 257 20.79 4.95 -18.03
CA ARG A 257 21.96 4.94 -17.15
C ARG A 257 21.81 3.73 -16.23
N ILE A 258 22.06 2.55 -16.78
CA ILE A 258 22.40 1.43 -15.94
C ILE A 258 23.91 1.51 -15.72
N VAL A 259 24.34 2.02 -14.57
CA VAL A 259 25.75 2.03 -14.18
C VAL A 259 26.11 0.60 -13.77
N TRP A 260 26.48 -0.23 -14.75
CA TRP A 260 26.90 -1.61 -14.54
C TRP A 260 28.39 -1.68 -14.21
N HIS A 261 28.73 -2.31 -13.09
CA HIS A 261 30.03 -2.97 -12.90
C HIS A 261 29.77 -4.47 -12.66
N LEU A 262 29.36 -5.23 -13.68
CA LEU A 262 29.81 -6.61 -13.97
C LEU A 262 29.03 -7.22 -15.15
N LEU A 263 29.76 -8.03 -15.93
CA LEU A 263 29.41 -8.71 -17.17
C LEU A 263 28.13 -9.59 -17.09
N PHE A 264 27.13 -9.42 -17.97
CA PHE A 264 26.35 -10.54 -18.55
C PHE A 264 25.54 -10.11 -19.80
N ARG A 265 25.42 -11.05 -20.76
CA ARG A 265 24.81 -10.90 -22.09
C ARG A 265 23.30 -10.61 -22.04
N MET A 266 22.86 -9.61 -22.78
CA MET A 266 21.44 -9.37 -23.11
C MET A 266 21.12 -10.03 -24.46
N THR A 267 20.17 -10.96 -24.50
CA THR A 267 19.59 -11.47 -25.76
C THR A 267 18.39 -10.61 -26.12
N VAL A 268 18.54 -9.73 -27.11
CA VAL A 268 17.43 -8.97 -27.71
C VAL A 268 16.93 -9.75 -28.93
N SER A 269 15.76 -10.37 -28.82
CA SER A 269 15.05 -10.94 -29.97
C SER A 269 14.29 -9.83 -30.69
N ARG A 270 14.71 -9.50 -31.91
CA ARG A 270 14.02 -8.56 -32.80
C ARG A 270 13.16 -9.37 -33.76
N GLN A 271 11.85 -9.37 -33.57
CA GLN A 271 10.90 -9.86 -34.57
C GLN A 271 10.74 -8.79 -35.64
N LEU A 272 11.37 -8.99 -36.81
CA LEU A 272 11.10 -8.24 -38.02
C LEU A 272 9.98 -8.96 -38.78
N HIS A 273 8.83 -8.31 -38.95
CA HIS A 273 7.82 -8.77 -39.89
C HIS A 273 8.26 -8.39 -41.31
N SER A 274 8.24 -9.38 -42.20
CA SER A 274 8.32 -9.23 -43.66
C SER A 274 7.04 -8.65 -44.24
#